data_AF-A0A7X9KL49-F1
#
_entry.id   AF-A0A7X9KL49-F1
#
_cell.length_a   1.000
_cell.length_b   1.000
_cell.length_c   1.000
_cell.angle_alpha   90.00
_cell.angle_beta   90.00
_cell.angle_gamma   90.00
#
_symmetry.space_group_name_H-M   'P 1'
#
loop_
_entity.id
_entity.type
_entity.pdbx_description
1 polymer ?
#
loop_
_entity_poly.entity_id
_entity_poly.type
_entity_poly.pdbx_seq_one_letter_code
_entity_poly.pdbx_strand_id
1 'polypeptide(L)' 'MRVVAGVDSSTQSTKVELRDVESGRVVGRASAPHPATTPPRSEQEPSEWWHAFETAFASVVSA' A
#
# COMPACT_ATOMS: atom_id res chain seq x y z
N MET A 1 8.82 0.92 20.34
CA MET A 1 7.42 1.06 19.88
C MET A 1 7.12 -0.09 18.94
N ARG A 2 6.08 -0.89 19.18
CA ARG A 2 5.70 -2.00 18.29
C ARG A 2 4.62 -1.48 17.35
N VAL A 3 4.81 -1.67 16.05
CA VAL A 3 3.85 -1.26 15.02
C VAL A 3 3.40 -2.45 14.20
N VAL A 4 2.16 -2.41 13.75
CA VAL A 4 1.59 -3.34 12.75
C VAL A 4 1.30 -2.59 11.47
N ALA A 5 1.55 -3.22 10.33
CA ALA A 5 1.21 -2.68 9.02
C ALA A 5 -0.09 -3.31 8.51
N GLY A 6 -1.10 -2.48 8.26
CA GLY A 6 -2.26 -2.85 7.47
C GLY A 6 -1.98 -2.57 5.99
N VAL A 7 -2.28 -3.54 5.12
CA VAL A 7 -2.07 -3.44 3.67
C VAL A 7 -3.40 -3.65 2.95
N ASP A 8 -3.77 -2.69 2.10
CA ASP A 8 -4.93 -2.75 1.21
C ASP A 8 -4.45 -2.72 -0.24
N SER A 9 -4.44 -3.88 -0.90
CA SER A 9 -4.13 -4.04 -2.32
C SER A 9 -5.43 -4.05 -3.13
N SER A 10 -5.81 -2.88 -3.64
CA SER A 10 -7.03 -2.66 -4.43
C SER A 10 -6.71 -2.64 -5.93
N THR A 11 -7.71 -2.37 -6.78
CA THR A 11 -7.54 -2.38 -8.25
C THR A 11 -6.60 -1.28 -8.77
N GLN A 12 -6.64 -0.09 -8.18
CA GLN A 12 -5.93 1.09 -8.70
C GLN A 12 -4.71 1.49 -7.87
N SER A 13 -4.54 0.93 -6.68
CA SER A 13 -3.46 1.31 -5.78
C SER A 13 -3.30 0.29 -4.66
N THR A 14 -2.10 0.26 -4.10
CA THR A 14 -1.82 -0.36 -2.81
C THR A 14 -1.59 0.72 -1.76
N LYS A 15 -2.20 0.54 -0.59
CA LYS A 15 -2.10 1.45 0.56
C LYS A 15 -1.48 0.71 1.74
N VAL A 16 -0.66 1.41 2.52
CA VAL A 16 -0.06 0.91 3.75
C VAL A 16 -0.36 1.88 4.88
N GLU A 17 -0.83 1.35 6.01
CA GLU A 17 -1.07 2.10 7.24
C GLU A 17 -0.33 1.45 8.40
N LEU A 18 0.49 2.21 9.11
CA LEU A 18 1.17 1.78 10.32
C LEU A 18 0.33 2.17 11.54
N ARG A 19 0.10 1.23 12.45
CA ARG A 19 -0.56 1.46 13.73
C ARG A 19 0.32 1.02 14.89
N ASP A 20 0.31 1.83 15.95
CA ASP A 20 0.85 1.41 17.24
C ASP A 20 0.03 0.22 17.77
N VAL A 21 0.71 -0.84 18.19
CA VAL A 21 0.05 -2.10 18.58
C VAL A 21 -0.77 -1.95 19.85
N GLU A 22 -0.33 -1.15 20.81
CA GLU A 22 -0.99 -1.03 22.12
C GLU A 22 -2.21 -0.10 22.05
N SER A 23 -2.06 1.06 21.41
CA SER A 23 -3.09 2.10 21.35
C SER A 23 -3.98 2.04 20.12
N GLY A 24 -3.55 1.31 19.07
CA GLY A 24 -4.20 1.31 17.76
C GLY A 24 -4.08 2.63 17.00
N ARG A 25 -3.35 3.63 17.52
CA ARG A 25 -3.18 4.94 16.88
C ARG A 25 -2.45 4.80 15.56
N VAL A 26 -2.91 5.52 14.53
CA VAL A 26 -2.20 5.64 13.26
C VAL A 26 -0.89 6.38 13.46
N VAL A 27 0.20 5.76 13.03
CA VAL A 27 1.58 6.27 13.09
C VAL A 27 2.00 6.83 11.74
N GLY A 28 1.53 6.24 10.65
CA GLY A 28 1.82 6.70 9.29
C GLY A 28 0.89 6.05 8.27
N ARG A 29 0.74 6.69 7.12
CA ARG A 29 -0.01 6.19 5.96
C ARG A 29 0.71 6.57 4.68
N ALA A 30 0.72 5.68 3.71
CA ALA A 30 1.12 5.99 2.34
C ALA A 30 0.35 5.12 1.34
N SER A 31 0.41 5.51 0.07
CA SER A 31 -0.15 4.73 -1.03
C SER A 31 0.71 4.88 -2.28
N ALA A 32 0.65 3.87 -3.15
CA ALA A 32 1.26 3.89 -4.47
C ALA A 32 0.24 3.41 -5.51
N PRO A 33 0.14 4.09 -6.67
CA PRO A 33 -0.79 3.72 -7.73
C PRO A 33 -0.34 2.45 -8.45
N HIS A 34 -1.30 1.71 -9.01
CA HIS A 34 -1.05 0.68 -10.01
C HIS A 34 -1.11 1.31 -11.41
N PRO A 35 -0.51 0.67 -12.44
CA PRO A 35 -0.71 1.09 -13.82
C PRO A 35 -2.20 1.13 -14.19
N ALA A 36 -2.60 2.16 -14.92
CA ALA A 36 -3.98 2.29 -15.39
C ALA A 36 -4.30 1.18 -16.39
N THR A 37 -5.48 0.58 -16.24
CA THR A 37 -6.02 -0.40 -17.20
C THR A 37 -7.15 0.20 -18.02
N THR A 38 -7.36 -0.28 -19.25
CA THR A 38 -8.41 0.22 -20.13
C THR A 38 -9.28 -0.92 -20.69
N PRO A 39 -10.62 -0.74 -20.78
CA PRO A 39 -11.50 -1.74 -21.40
C PRO A 39 -11.07 -2.13 -22.82
N PRO A 40 -11.36 -3.37 -23.28
CA PRO A 40 -12.15 -4.39 -22.58
C PRO A 40 -11.35 -5.24 -21.57
N ARG A 41 -10.03 -5.02 -21.44
CA ARG A 41 -9.18 -5.78 -20.51
C ARG A 41 -8.70 -4.91 -19.36
N SER A 42 -9.32 -5.11 -18.20
CA SER A 42 -8.91 -4.47 -16.95
C SER A 42 -8.00 -5.39 -16.14
N GLU A 43 -6.85 -5.74 -16.71
CA GLU A 43 -5.87 -6.67 -16.13
C GLU A 43 -4.53 -5.96 -15.89
N GLN A 44 -3.79 -6.39 -14.86
CA GLN A 44 -2.47 -5.86 -14.48
C GLN A 44 -1.50 -7.02 -14.29
N GLU A 45 -0.22 -6.79 -14.55
CA GLU A 45 0.83 -7.74 -14.21
C GLU A 45 0.94 -7.86 -12.67
N PRO A 46 0.94 -9.07 -12.08
CA PRO A 46 0.98 -9.22 -10.61
C PRO A 46 2.20 -8.57 -9.94
N SER A 47 3.32 -8.44 -10.66
CA SER A 47 4.53 -7.75 -10.17
C SER A 47 4.28 -6.26 -9.89
N GLU A 48 3.32 -5.63 -10.58
CA GLU A 48 3.00 -4.22 -10.38
C GLU A 48 2.33 -3.97 -9.02
N TRP A 49 1.58 -4.95 -8.51
CA TRP A 49 0.99 -4.89 -7.17
C TRP A 49 2.08 -4.99 -6.10
N TRP A 50 3.06 -5.86 -6.32
CA TRP A 50 4.21 -5.99 -5.43
C TRP A 50 5.05 -4.70 -5.42
N HIS A 51 5.31 -4.13 -6.59
CA HIS A 51 6.06 -2.87 -6.69
C HIS A 51 5.33 -1.70 -6.01
N ALA A 52 4.00 -1.62 -6.16
CA ALA A 52 3.18 -0.65 -5.47
C ALA A 52 3.23 -0.84 -3.94
N PHE A 53 3.19 -2.09 -3.46
CA PHE A 53 3.39 -2.39 -2.05
C PHE A 53 4.75 -1.91 -1.54
N GLU A 54 5.86 -2.28 -2.21
CA GLU A 54 7.21 -1.87 -1.83
C GLU A 54 7.34 -0.33 -1.78
N THR A 55 6.79 0.35 -2.77
CA THR A 55 6.80 1.82 -2.86
C THR A 55 6.01 2.47 -1.71
N ALA A 56 4.78 2.01 -1.47
CA ALA A 56 3.95 2.52 -0.38
C ALA A 56 4.59 2.22 0.98
N PHE A 57 5.15 1.02 1.17
CA PHE A 57 5.80 0.63 2.40
C PHE A 57 7.06 1.46 2.68
N ALA A 58 7.92 1.64 1.67
CA ALA A 58 9.10 2.50 1.77
C ALA A 58 8.73 3.95 2.11
N SER A 59 7.68 4.48 1.47
CA SER A 59 7.21 5.84 1.73
C SER A 59 6.68 6.03 3.15
N VAL A 60 5.98 5.05 3.73
CA VAL A 60 5.41 5.19 5.07
C VAL A 60 6.44 5.04 6.18
N VAL A 61 7.53 4.28 5.96
CA VAL A 61 8.60 4.10 6.97
C VAL A 61 9.68 5.18 6.90
N SER A 62 9.71 5.98 5.82
CA SER A 62 10.70 7.06 5.61
C SER A 62 10.18 8.45 6.03
N ALA A 63 8.93 8.54 6.52
CA ALA A 63 8.27 9.76 6.99
C ALA A 63 8.38 9.91 8.51
#